data_AF-R8DC61-F1
#
_entry.id   AF-R8DC61-F1
#
_cell.length_a   1.000
_cell.length_b   1.000
_cell.length_c   1.000
_cell.angle_alpha   90.00
_cell.angle_beta   90.00
_cell.angle_gamma   90.00
#
_symmetry.space_group_name_H-M   'P 1'
#
loop_
_entity.id
_entity.type
_entity.pdbx_description
1 polymer ?
#
loop_
_entity_poly.entity_id
_entity_poly.type
_entity_poly.pdbx_seq_one_letter_code
_entity_poly.pdbx_strand_id
1 'polypeptide(L)'
;MELTLICVGEENKVKSLRELAAFQHELIIFTANEEIADQVRNCGFDWTYSCNKEQDFTSICERIKKVILLGDELPIVSFFTERIRFSFQAPITVVTRNKRYPARLYETIGAKFVVFTNCDNISFLFFE
;
A
#
# COMPACT_ATOMS: atom_id res chain seq x y z
N MET A 1 -13.57 -5.69 13.14
CA MET A 1 -12.11 -5.67 12.90
C MET A 1 -11.86 -4.78 11.71
N GLU A 2 -11.18 -3.67 11.96
CA GLU A 2 -10.73 -2.71 10.96
C GLU A 2 -9.51 -3.29 10.24
N LEU A 3 -9.41 -3.09 8.93
CA LEU A 3 -8.31 -3.61 8.12
C LEU A 3 -7.51 -2.47 7.53
N THR A 4 -6.19 -2.69 7.41
CA THR A 4 -5.30 -1.78 6.68
C THR A 4 -4.90 -2.41 5.36
N LEU A 5 -5.09 -1.66 4.27
CA LEU A 5 -4.62 -2.04 2.95
C LEU A 5 -3.21 -1.46 2.75
N ILE A 6 -2.24 -2.30 2.40
CA ILE A 6 -0.91 -1.87 1.97
C ILE A 6 -0.76 -2.13 0.48
N CYS A 7 -0.50 -1.09 -0.29
CA CYS A 7 -0.22 -1.20 -1.72
C CYS A 7 1.29 -1.20 -1.95
N VAL A 8 1.78 -2.21 -2.65
CA VAL A 8 3.21 -2.45 -2.89
C VAL A 8 3.44 -2.50 -4.39
N GLY A 9 4.00 -1.42 -4.92
CA GLY A 9 4.18 -1.28 -6.35
C GLY A 9 5.53 -1.71 -6.90
N GLU A 10 6.55 -1.72 -6.06
CA GLU A 10 7.93 -2.00 -6.45
C GLU A 10 8.48 -3.13 -5.59
N GLU A 11 9.25 -4.05 -6.18
CA GLU A 11 9.85 -5.19 -5.48
C GLU A 11 10.72 -4.76 -4.30
N ASN A 12 11.46 -3.66 -4.47
CA ASN A 12 12.32 -3.11 -3.42
C ASN A 12 11.55 -2.61 -2.19
N LYS A 13 10.21 -2.55 -2.22
CA LYS A 13 9.34 -2.19 -1.08
C LYS A 13 8.86 -3.40 -0.29
N VAL A 14 8.98 -4.61 -0.82
CA VAL A 14 8.55 -5.85 -0.12
C VAL A 14 9.26 -5.99 1.24
N LYS A 15 10.53 -5.59 1.33
CA LYS A 15 11.29 -5.60 2.59
C LYS A 15 10.65 -4.75 3.70
N SER A 16 9.89 -3.72 3.37
CA SER A 16 9.18 -2.89 4.35
C SER A 16 8.08 -3.65 5.09
N LEU A 17 7.61 -4.76 4.54
CA LEU A 17 6.59 -5.60 5.17
C LEU A 17 7.15 -6.52 6.26
N ARG A 18 8.46 -6.80 6.27
CA ARG A 18 9.06 -7.77 7.21
C ARG A 18 8.83 -7.40 8.68
N GLU A 19 8.92 -6.11 8.98
CA GLU A 19 8.69 -5.56 10.33
C GLU A 19 7.21 -5.54 10.71
N LEU A 20 6.30 -5.87 9.78
CA LEU A 20 4.85 -5.89 9.99
C LEU A 20 4.29 -7.29 10.19
N ALA A 21 5.13 -8.32 10.31
CA ALA A 21 4.71 -9.71 10.50
C ALA A 21 3.78 -9.88 11.72
N ALA A 22 4.00 -9.08 12.78
CA ALA A 22 3.14 -9.07 13.97
C ALA A 22 1.67 -8.66 13.69
N PHE A 23 1.43 -7.92 12.61
CA PHE A 23 0.12 -7.38 12.24
C PHE A 23 -0.54 -8.14 11.07
N GLN A 24 0.03 -9.27 10.63
CA GLN A 24 -0.38 -9.97 9.40
C GLN A 24 -1.89 -10.25 9.28
N HIS A 25 -2.59 -10.49 10.40
CA HIS A 25 -4.02 -10.81 10.42
C HIS A 25 -4.94 -9.60 10.21
N GLU A 26 -4.40 -8.39 10.28
CA GLU A 26 -5.12 -7.12 10.11
C GLU A 26 -4.71 -6.41 8.80
N LEU A 27 -3.82 -7.05 8.02
CA LEU A 27 -3.22 -6.50 6.83
C LEU A 27 -3.73 -7.20 5.58
N ILE A 28 -4.04 -6.39 4.58
CA ILE A 28 -4.28 -6.85 3.22
C ILE A 28 -3.22 -6.20 2.33
N ILE A 29 -2.51 -7.02 1.56
CA ILE A 29 -1.50 -6.54 0.64
C ILE A 29 -2.04 -6.54 -0.79
N PHE A 30 -1.88 -5.43 -1.49
CA PHE A 30 -2.23 -5.29 -2.89
C PHE A 30 -1.00 -4.92 -3.72
N THR A 31 -0.65 -5.74 -4.70
CA THR A 31 0.59 -5.62 -5.44
C THR A 31 0.36 -5.26 -6.90
N ALA A 32 1.38 -4.68 -7.55
CA ALA A 32 1.27 -4.26 -8.94
C ALA A 32 1.19 -5.46 -9.91
N ASN A 33 1.82 -6.59 -9.56
CA ASN A 33 1.87 -7.79 -10.37
C ASN A 33 1.97 -9.06 -9.49
N GLU A 34 1.86 -10.24 -10.12
CA GLU A 34 1.90 -11.52 -9.41
C GLU A 34 3.30 -11.85 -8.88
N GLU A 35 4.37 -11.40 -9.53
CA GLU A 35 5.75 -11.64 -9.07
C GLU A 35 6.01 -11.01 -7.69
N ILE A 36 5.60 -9.75 -7.50
CA ILE A 36 5.64 -9.09 -6.19
C ILE A 36 4.69 -9.80 -5.22
N ALA A 37 3.51 -10.26 -5.68
CA ALA A 37 2.57 -10.98 -4.82
C ALA A 37 3.18 -12.27 -4.26
N ASP A 38 3.88 -13.04 -5.08
CA ASP A 38 4.55 -14.27 -4.67
C ASP A 38 5.66 -13.99 -3.66
N GLN A 39 6.46 -12.94 -3.87
CA GLN A 39 7.47 -12.52 -2.88
C GLN A 39 6.84 -12.14 -1.54
N VAL A 40 5.71 -11.44 -1.56
CA VAL A 40 4.99 -11.02 -0.35
C VAL A 40 4.38 -12.23 0.37
N ARG A 41 3.78 -13.19 -0.35
CA ARG A 41 3.26 -14.44 0.24
C ARG A 41 4.38 -15.28 0.85
N ASN A 42 5.54 -15.34 0.20
CA ASN A 42 6.73 -15.99 0.76
C ASN A 42 7.25 -15.31 2.04
N CYS A 43 6.83 -14.09 2.33
CA CYS A 43 7.10 -13.40 3.59
C CYS A 43 6.04 -13.66 4.68
N GLY A 44 5.03 -14.51 4.42
CA GLY A 44 3.98 -14.89 5.38
C GLY A 44 2.68 -14.10 5.28
N PHE A 45 2.54 -13.22 4.29
CA PHE A 45 1.31 -12.44 4.09
C PHE A 45 0.34 -13.17 3.17
N ASP A 46 -0.51 -14.02 3.75
CA ASP A 46 -1.46 -14.84 2.99
C ASP A 46 -2.54 -14.03 2.27
N TRP A 47 -2.96 -12.89 2.84
CA TRP A 47 -3.98 -12.00 2.26
C TRP A 47 -3.35 -11.02 1.25
N THR A 48 -2.73 -11.59 0.23
CA THR A 48 -2.04 -10.86 -0.83
C THR A 48 -2.68 -11.04 -2.19
N TYR A 49 -3.02 -9.91 -2.80
CA TYR A 49 -3.72 -9.82 -4.06
C TYR A 49 -2.88 -9.06 -5.09
N SER A 50 -3.01 -9.41 -6.37
CA SER A 50 -2.29 -8.76 -7.47
C SER A 50 -3.25 -8.06 -8.42
N CYS A 51 -2.78 -7.00 -9.08
CA CYS A 51 -3.61 -6.19 -9.97
C CYS A 51 -4.09 -6.92 -11.24
N ASN A 52 -3.48 -8.05 -11.61
CA ASN A 52 -3.79 -8.78 -12.84
C ASN A 52 -4.89 -9.83 -12.68
N LYS A 53 -5.31 -10.13 -11.44
CA LYS A 53 -6.44 -11.00 -11.19
C LYS A 53 -7.66 -10.09 -11.01
N GLU A 54 -8.62 -10.17 -11.93
CA GLU A 54 -9.96 -9.60 -11.75
C GLU A 54 -10.59 -10.29 -10.53
N GLN A 55 -10.32 -9.74 -9.35
CA GLN A 55 -10.90 -10.17 -8.11
C GLN A 55 -11.75 -9.03 -7.59
N ASP A 56 -12.98 -9.36 -7.21
CA ASP A 56 -13.96 -8.43 -6.67
C ASP A 56 -13.49 -7.92 -5.30
N PHE A 57 -12.68 -6.87 -5.31
CA PHE A 57 -12.25 -6.15 -4.11
C PHE A 57 -13.41 -5.51 -3.35
N THR A 58 -14.56 -5.36 -4.00
CA THR A 58 -15.78 -4.72 -3.50
C THR A 58 -16.21 -5.21 -2.12
N SER A 59 -16.14 -6.52 -1.86
CA SER A 59 -16.50 -7.12 -0.56
C SER A 59 -15.53 -6.79 0.57
N ILE A 60 -14.26 -6.54 0.24
CA ILE A 60 -13.19 -6.20 1.20
C ILE A 60 -13.19 -4.70 1.48
N CYS A 61 -13.66 -3.89 0.52
CA CYS A 61 -13.63 -2.43 0.57
C CYS A 61 -14.25 -1.83 1.82
N GLU A 62 -15.37 -2.38 2.30
CA GLU A 62 -16.13 -1.80 3.41
C GLU A 62 -15.40 -1.85 4.76
N ARG A 63 -14.42 -2.76 4.91
CA ARG A 63 -13.69 -2.97 6.16
C ARG A 63 -12.36 -2.23 6.23
N ILE A 64 -11.92 -1.66 5.12
CA ILE A 64 -10.65 -0.95 5.03
C ILE A 64 -10.85 0.47 5.56
N LYS A 65 -10.11 0.80 6.64
CA LYS A 65 -10.14 2.13 7.28
C LYS A 65 -8.93 2.98 6.94
N LYS A 66 -7.85 2.34 6.49
CA LYS A 66 -6.57 2.98 6.21
C LYS A 66 -5.92 2.34 4.99
N VAL A 67 -5.34 3.18 4.13
CA VAL A 67 -4.53 2.72 3.00
C VAL A 67 -3.13 3.30 3.11
N ILE A 68 -2.12 2.45 2.98
CA ILE A 68 -0.71 2.82 2.92
C ILE A 68 -0.18 2.40 1.55
N LEU A 69 0.35 3.36 0.79
CA LEU A 69 0.90 3.10 -0.54
C LEU A 69 2.42 3.26 -0.50
N LEU A 70 3.14 2.17 -0.76
CA LEU A 70 4.59 2.14 -0.84
C LEU A 70 5.03 2.27 -2.30
N GLY A 71 5.62 3.41 -2.65
CA GLY A 71 6.07 3.68 -4.03
C GLY A 71 6.96 4.91 -4.14
N ASP A 72 8.03 4.79 -4.91
CA ASP A 72 8.95 5.88 -5.24
C ASP A 72 8.69 6.44 -6.65
N GLU A 73 8.23 5.59 -7.56
CA GLU A 73 7.89 5.98 -8.91
C GLU A 73 6.51 6.61 -8.98
N LEU A 74 6.45 7.85 -9.47
CA LEU A 74 5.19 8.58 -9.60
C LEU A 74 4.14 7.83 -10.45
N PRO A 75 4.48 7.17 -11.57
CA PRO A 75 3.51 6.37 -12.33
C PRO A 75 2.86 5.25 -11.48
N ILE A 76 3.65 4.56 -10.66
CA ILE A 76 3.18 3.50 -9.78
C ILE A 76 2.25 4.08 -8.71
N VAL A 77 2.65 5.18 -8.07
CA VAL A 77 1.80 5.85 -7.08
C VAL A 77 0.48 6.28 -7.70
N SER A 78 0.51 6.95 -8.86
CA SER A 78 -0.68 7.38 -9.58
C SER A 78 -1.62 6.21 -9.89
N PHE A 79 -1.08 5.11 -10.43
CA PHE A 79 -1.82 3.90 -10.77
C PHE A 79 -2.62 3.34 -9.58
N PHE A 80 -1.99 3.22 -8.42
CA PHE A 80 -2.67 2.73 -7.22
C PHE A 80 -3.66 3.75 -6.68
N THR A 81 -3.29 5.03 -6.60
CA THR A 81 -4.20 6.06 -6.10
C THR A 81 -5.49 6.12 -6.91
N GLU A 82 -5.42 5.99 -8.24
CA GLU A 82 -6.59 5.98 -9.10
C GLU A 82 -7.51 4.79 -8.78
N ARG A 83 -6.98 3.57 -8.77
CA ARG A 83 -7.77 2.36 -8.47
C ARG A 83 -8.39 2.37 -7.07
N ILE A 84 -7.63 2.85 -6.09
CA ILE A 84 -8.04 2.80 -4.68
C ILE A 84 -9.07 3.89 -4.41
N ARG A 85 -8.88 5.11 -4.93
CA ARG A 85 -9.76 6.24 -4.64
C ARG A 85 -11.20 5.99 -5.06
N PHE A 86 -11.41 5.20 -6.11
CA PHE A 86 -12.76 4.80 -6.55
C PHE A 86 -13.32 3.62 -5.76
N SER A 87 -12.46 2.76 -5.21
CA SER A 87 -12.86 1.51 -4.58
C SER A 87 -13.03 1.62 -3.06
N PHE A 88 -12.31 2.52 -2.39
CA PHE A 88 -12.24 2.61 -0.93
C PHE A 88 -12.48 4.05 -0.45
N GLN A 89 -13.28 4.24 0.60
CA GLN A 89 -13.49 5.54 1.25
C GLN A 89 -12.38 5.90 2.26
N ALA A 90 -11.32 5.10 2.33
CA ALA A 90 -10.24 5.26 3.30
C ALA A 90 -9.18 6.28 2.84
N PRO A 91 -8.59 7.06 3.78
CA PRO A 91 -7.51 7.97 3.47
C PRO A 91 -6.26 7.22 2.99
N ILE A 92 -5.66 7.71 1.90
CA ILE A 92 -4.43 7.16 1.33
C ILE A 92 -3.23 7.90 1.91
N THR A 93 -2.31 7.15 2.52
CA THR A 93 -0.99 7.62 2.96
C THR A 93 0.07 7.12 2.00
N VAL A 94 0.70 8.02 1.25
CA VAL A 94 1.83 7.67 0.37
C VAL A 94 3.11 7.68 1.19
N VAL A 95 3.88 6.60 1.12
CA VAL A 95 5.21 6.49 1.73
C VAL A 95 6.23 6.37 0.61
N THR A 96 7.10 7.37 0.53
CA THR A 96 8.02 7.50 -0.61
C THR A 96 9.39 8.00 -0.18
N ARG A 97 10.43 7.53 -0.87
CA ARG A 97 11.80 8.06 -0.80
C ARG A 97 11.99 9.22 -1.77
N ASN A 98 11.09 9.37 -2.75
CA ASN A 98 11.25 10.30 -3.84
C ASN A 98 10.90 11.73 -3.43
N LYS A 99 11.91 12.45 -2.93
CA LYS A 99 11.80 13.86 -2.55
C LYS A 99 11.90 14.84 -3.72
N ARG A 100 11.98 14.36 -4.97
CA ARG A 100 12.03 15.23 -6.16
C ARG A 100 10.68 15.93 -6.39
N TYR A 101 9.59 15.30 -5.97
CA TYR A 101 8.26 15.83 -6.10
C TYR A 101 7.74 16.37 -4.76
N PRO A 102 7.08 17.54 -4.75
CA PRO A 102 6.50 18.09 -3.53
C PRO A 102 5.28 17.28 -3.07
N ALA A 103 4.99 17.29 -1.76
CA ALA A 103 3.81 16.62 -1.19
C ALA A 103 2.51 16.98 -1.94
N ARG A 104 2.37 18.25 -2.33
CA ARG A 104 1.21 18.76 -3.08
C ARG A 104 0.93 18.01 -4.39
N LEU A 105 1.96 17.47 -5.04
CA LEU A 105 1.75 16.65 -6.24
C LEU A 105 1.05 15.34 -5.89
N TYR A 106 1.52 14.65 -4.85
CA TYR A 106 0.92 13.41 -4.34
C TYR A 106 -0.50 13.65 -3.80
N GLU A 107 -0.74 14.79 -3.17
CA GLU A 107 -2.08 15.18 -2.73
C GLU A 107 -3.03 15.37 -3.92
N THR A 108 -2.55 15.98 -5.01
CA THR A 108 -3.34 16.21 -6.23
C THR A 108 -3.77 14.89 -6.91
N ILE A 109 -2.94 13.84 -6.82
CA ILE A 109 -3.27 12.51 -7.36
C ILE A 109 -4.16 11.68 -6.42
N GLY A 110 -4.41 12.15 -5.19
CA GLY A 110 -5.39 11.55 -4.28
C GLY A 110 -4.83 11.07 -2.94
N ALA A 111 -3.56 11.32 -2.62
CA ALA A 111 -3.04 11.09 -1.28
C ALA A 111 -3.66 12.07 -0.28
N LYS A 112 -4.00 11.61 0.93
CA LYS A 112 -4.35 12.50 2.05
C LYS A 112 -3.13 12.86 2.88
N PHE A 113 -2.17 11.94 3.00
CA PHE A 113 -0.92 12.14 3.72
C PHE A 113 0.26 11.66 2.86
N VAL A 114 1.41 12.31 3.05
CA VAL A 114 2.66 11.96 2.36
C VAL A 114 3.77 11.87 3.38
N VAL A 115 4.45 10.73 3.42
CA VAL A 115 5.56 10.44 4.32
C VAL A 115 6.83 10.24 3.52
N PHE A 116 7.74 11.20 3.63
CA PHE A 116 9.06 11.10 3.02
C PHE A 116 10.03 10.38 3.96
N THR A 117 10.42 9.15 3.63
CA THR A 117 11.31 8.37 4.49
C THR A 117 12.27 7.53 3.67
N ASN A 118 13.51 7.42 4.16
CA ASN A 118 14.52 6.48 3.65
C ASN A 118 14.52 5.16 4.43
N CYS A 119 13.75 5.09 5.52
CA CYS A 119 13.63 3.90 6.35
C CYS A 119 12.69 2.89 5.68
N ASP A 120 13.06 1.62 5.73
CA ASP A 120 12.18 0.53 5.29
C ASP A 120 11.16 0.15 6.36
N ASN A 121 11.45 0.41 7.63
CA ASN A 121 10.53 0.12 8.71
C ASN A 121 9.40 1.16 8.73
N ILE A 122 8.19 0.69 8.44
CA ILE A 122 6.96 1.49 8.44
C ILE A 122 6.00 1.15 9.58
N SER A 123 6.44 0.35 10.57
CA SER A 123 5.63 -0.01 11.75
C SER A 123 5.10 1.20 12.51
N PHE A 124 5.83 2.33 12.48
CA PHE A 124 5.40 3.60 13.09
C PHE A 124 4.03 4.09 12.57
N LEU A 125 3.59 3.65 11.39
CA LEU A 125 2.26 3.96 10.84
C LEU A 125 1.14 3.14 11.47
N PHE A 126 1.44 2.16 12.32
CA PHE A 126 0.47 1.25 12.93
C PHE A 126 0.29 1.48 14.44
N PHE A 127 1.09 2.35 15.04
CA PHE A 127 0.88 2.77 16.43
C PHE A 127 -0.06 3.98 16.44
N GLU A 128 -1.23 3.80 17.04
CA GLU A 128 -2.17 4.87 17.42
C GLU A 128 -2.08 5.17 18.92
#